data_AF-A0A803TI19-F1
#
_entry.id   AF-A0A803TI19-F1
#
_cell.length_a   1.000
_cell.length_b   1.000
_cell.length_c   1.000
_cell.angle_alpha   90.00
_cell.angle_beta   90.00
_cell.angle_gamma   90.00
#
_symmetry.space_group_name_H-M   'P 1'
#
loop_
_entity.id
_entity.type
_entity.pdbx_description
1 polymer ?
#
loop_
_entity_poly.entity_id
_entity_poly.type
_entity_poly.pdbx_seq_one_letter_code
_entity_poly.pdbx_strand_id
1 'polypeptide(L)' 'DPARKRLFSDTRRAVEILSRYLGTLRSPAEEPLQVSLQKVLHIFQSELFQALHSTPGMLWGPFLHTPYVLKSDA' A
#
# COMPACT_ATOMS: atom_id res chain seq x y z
N ASP A 1 16.50 6.81 -14.02
CA ASP A 1 17.20 7.17 -12.78
C ASP A 1 17.39 5.94 -11.88
N PRO A 2 18.64 5.46 -11.70
CA PRO A 2 18.95 4.31 -10.85
C PRO A 2 18.76 4.57 -9.35
N ALA A 3 18.88 5.82 -8.88
CA ALA A 3 18.67 6.15 -7.46
C ALA A 3 17.19 6.01 -7.09
N ARG A 4 16.30 6.47 -7.97
CA ARG A 4 14.85 6.31 -7.82
C ARG A 4 14.43 4.82 -7.73
N LYS A 5 15.04 3.95 -8.54
CA LYS A 5 14.78 2.49 -8.48
C LYS A 5 15.19 1.85 -7.16
N ARG A 6 16.31 2.28 -6.57
CA ARG A 6 16.78 1.78 -5.26
C ARG A 6 15.87 2.23 -4.11
N LEU A 7 15.44 3.49 -4.13
CA LEU A 7 14.50 4.01 -3.14
C LEU A 7 13.20 3.18 -3.12
N PHE A 8 12.71 2.76 -4.28
CA PHE A 8 11.52 1.91 -4.39
C PHE A 8 11.71 0.52 -3.79
N SER A 9 12.83 -0.14 -4.08
CA SER A 9 13.11 -1.46 -3.49
C SER A 9 13.23 -1.38 -1.97
N ASP A 10 13.84 -0.31 -1.46
CA ASP A 10 14.02 -0.11 -0.02
C ASP A 10 12.67 0.19 0.66
N THR A 11 11.84 1.01 0.03
CA THR A 11 10.49 1.33 0.52
C THR A 11 9.60 0.09 0.58
N ARG A 12 9.60 -0.72 -0.48
CA ARG A 12 8.83 -1.98 -0.52
C ARG A 12 9.31 -2.94 0.57
N ARG A 13 10.62 -3.09 0.72
CA ARG A 13 11.23 -3.93 1.75
C ARG A 13 10.85 -3.46 3.16
N ALA A 14 10.85 -2.16 3.41
CA ALA A 14 10.43 -1.60 4.69
C ALA A 14 8.94 -1.92 4.99
N VAL A 15 8.05 -1.75 4.01
CA VAL A 15 6.62 -2.09 4.14
C VAL A 15 6.40 -3.57 4.42
N GLU A 16 7.17 -4.46 3.77
CA GLU A 16 7.11 -5.90 4.02
C GLU A 16 7.56 -6.26 5.45
N ILE A 17 8.59 -5.59 5.97
CA ILE A 17 9.05 -5.76 7.36
C ILE A 17 7.96 -5.31 8.34
N LEU A 18 7.36 -4.12 8.12
CA LEU A 18 6.30 -3.59 8.98
C LEU A 18 5.05 -4.48 8.96
N SER A 19 4.70 -5.05 7.81
CA SER A 19 3.59 -6.00 7.67
C SER A 19 3.82 -7.27 8.50
N ARG A 20 5.04 -7.80 8.48
CA ARG A 20 5.41 -8.97 9.29
C ARG A 20 5.36 -8.65 10.78
N TYR A 21 5.89 -7.49 11.17
CA TYR A 21 5.91 -7.06 12.56
C TYR A 21 4.49 -6.87 13.11
N LEU A 22 3.58 -6.29 12.33
CA LEU A 22 2.16 -6.18 12.70
C LEU A 22 1.55 -7.56 13.04
N GLY A 23 1.88 -8.61 12.28
CA GLY A 23 1.42 -9.97 12.57
C GLY A 23 2.00 -10.61 13.84
N THR A 24 3.04 -10.01 14.44
CA THR A 24 3.63 -10.46 15.71
C THR A 24 3.05 -9.75 16.92
N LEU A 25 2.39 -8.60 16.74
CA LEU A 25 1.77 -7.85 17.83
C LEU A 25 0.52 -8.58 18.30
N ARG A 26 0.50 -8.98 19.58
CA ARG A 26 -0.60 -9.76 20.18
C ARG A 26 -1.07 -9.18 21.51
N SER A 27 -0.29 -8.27 22.10
CA SER A 27 -0.62 -7.68 23.39
C SER A 27 -1.65 -6.55 23.22
N PRO A 28 -2.67 -6.47 24.09
CA PRO A 28 -3.60 -5.34 24.12
C PRO A 28 -2.88 -4.00 24.37
N ALA A 29 -1.75 -4.00 25.09
CA ALA A 29 -0.95 -2.80 25.32
C ALA A 29 -0.28 -2.26 24.04
N GLU A 30 -0.21 -3.08 22.98
CA GLU A 30 0.39 -2.73 21.69
C GLU A 30 -0.65 -2.22 20.69
N GLU A 31 -1.93 -2.12 21.06
CA GLU A 31 -3.02 -1.65 20.19
C GLU A 31 -2.71 -0.29 19.53
N PRO A 32 -2.16 0.73 20.23
CA PRO A 32 -1.82 2.01 19.60
C PRO A 32 -0.75 1.86 18.50
N LEU A 33 0.18 0.93 18.67
CA LEU A 33 1.21 0.62 17.69
C LEU A 33 0.64 -0.16 16.50
N GLN A 34 -0.27 -1.10 16.75
CA GLN A 34 -0.99 -1.83 15.70
C GLN A 34 -1.78 -0.86 14.80
N VAL A 35 -2.53 0.07 15.40
CA VAL A 35 -3.29 1.09 14.67
C VAL A 35 -2.38 1.98 13.83
N SER A 36 -1.24 2.39 14.41
CA SER A 36 -0.27 3.22 13.70
C SER A 36 0.35 2.49 12.51
N LEU A 37 0.70 1.21 12.66
CA LEU A 37 1.22 0.37 11.59
C LEU A 37 0.17 0.13 10.49
N GLN A 38 -1.09 -0.14 10.85
CA GLN A 38 -2.16 -0.29 9.88
C GLN A 38 -2.35 0.97 9.02
N LYS A 39 -2.30 2.16 9.62
CA LYS A 39 -2.37 3.43 8.89
C LYS A 39 -1.21 3.59 7.90
N VAL A 40 0.01 3.29 8.35
CA VAL A 40 1.20 3.32 7.48
C VAL A 40 1.03 2.34 6.33
N LEU A 41 0.72 1.08 6.60
CA LEU A 41 0.53 0.07 5.55
C LEU A 41 -0.55 0.47 4.55
N HIS A 42 -1.67 1.04 5.02
CA HIS A 42 -2.74 1.53 4.16
C HIS A 42 -2.29 2.67 3.24
N ILE A 43 -1.52 3.64 3.73
CA ILE A 43 -0.97 4.73 2.92
C ILE A 43 -0.05 4.18 1.83
N PHE A 44 0.87 3.28 2.19
CA PHE A 44 1.84 2.72 1.24
C PHE A 44 1.20 1.73 0.23
N GLN A 45 0.05 1.14 0.56
CA GLN A 45 -0.74 0.30 -0.36
C GLN A 45 -1.74 1.10 -1.20
N SER A 46 -1.97 2.39 -0.87
CA SER A 46 -2.95 3.22 -1.57
C SER A 46 -2.58 3.42 -3.05
N GLU A 47 -3.60 3.43 -3.91
CA GLU A 47 -3.44 3.66 -5.35
C GLU A 47 -2.79 5.01 -5.65
N LEU A 48 -3.07 6.03 -4.83
CA LEU A 48 -2.45 7.35 -4.95
C LEU A 48 -0.94 7.29 -4.72
N PHE A 49 -0.50 6.61 -3.65
CA PHE A 49 0.93 6.48 -3.35
C PHE A 49 1.63 5.64 -4.43
N GLN A 50 1.02 4.55 -4.87
CA GLN A 50 1.53 3.74 -5.96
C GLN A 50 1.57 4.52 -7.30
N ALA A 51 0.59 5.39 -7.58
CA ALA A 51 0.54 6.22 -8.78
C ALA A 51 1.61 7.34 -8.78
N LEU A 52 1.88 7.96 -7.63
CA LEU A 52 2.99 8.92 -7.45
C LEU A 52 4.35 8.26 -7.73
N HIS A 53 4.42 6.94 -7.61
CA HIS A 53 5.63 6.15 -7.82
C HIS A 53 5.69 5.50 -9.20
N SER A 54 4.54 5.20 -9.82
CA SER A 54 4.40 4.54 -11.12
C SER A 54 4.58 5.44 -12.33
N THR A 55 5.02 6.69 -12.16
CA THR A 55 5.27 7.60 -13.28
C THR A 55 6.73 7.56 -13.76
N PRO A 56 7.01 6.79 -14.81
CA PRO A 56 7.87 7.22 -15.89
C PRO A 56 7.01 7.32 -17.16
N GLY A 57 6.45 8.50 -17.44
CA GLY A 57 5.74 8.77 -18.70
C GLY A 57 4.50 7.90 -18.94
N MET A 58 3.37 8.33 -18.38
CA MET A 58 2.00 8.18 -18.90
C MET A 58 1.73 7.01 -19.89
N LEU A 59 1.23 5.87 -19.39
CA LEU A 59 0.31 4.96 -20.11
C LEU A 59 -0.68 4.43 -19.07
N TRP A 60 -1.85 5.06 -18.97
CA TRP A 60 -2.96 4.54 -18.17
C TRP A 60 -3.68 3.44 -18.97
N GLY A 61 -3.60 2.19 -18.49
CA GLY A 61 -4.41 1.03 -18.90
C GLY A 61 -3.66 -0.32 -18.67
N PRO A 62 -4.30 -1.45 -18.28
CA PRO A 62 -5.74 -1.77 -18.19
C PRO A 62 -6.16 -2.45 -16.84
N PHE A 63 -5.70 -1.97 -15.68
CA PHE A 63 -6.05 -2.60 -14.38
C PHE A 63 -7.36 -2.12 -13.73
N LEU A 64 -8.20 -1.33 -14.43
CA LEU A 64 -9.58 -1.03 -14.00
C LEU A 64 -10.54 -2.21 -14.28
N HIS A 65 -10.17 -3.43 -13.93
CA HIS A 65 -11.09 -4.57 -13.90
C HIS A 65 -11.22 -5.11 -12.48
N THR A 66 -12.02 -4.40 -11.68
CA THR A 66 -12.92 -5.04 -10.73
C THR A 66 -14.33 -4.61 -11.09
N PRO A 67 -15.26 -5.53 -11.40
CA PRO A 67 -16.65 -5.16 -11.61
C PRO A 67 -17.20 -4.71 -10.25
N TYR A 68 -17.38 -3.40 -10.09
CA TYR A 68 -18.29 -2.89 -9.07
C TYR A 68 -19.69 -3.35 -9.48
N VAL A 69 -20.21 -4.36 -8.79
CA VAL A 69 -21.64 -4.68 -8.82
C VAL A 69 -22.36 -3.47 -8.20
N LEU A 70 -22.85 -2.59 -9.06
CA LEU A 70 -23.89 -1.66 -8.68
C LEU A 70 -25.19 -2.45 -8.61
N LYS A 71 -25.64 -2.70 -7.39
CA LYS A 71 -27.03 -2.95 -7.09
C LYS A 71 -27.82 -1.76 -7.63
N SER A 72 -28.57 -1.96 -8.71
CA SER A 72 -29.63 -1.05 -9.11
C SER A 72 -30.96 -1.70 -8.75
N ASP A 73 -31.62 -1.10 -7.78
CA ASP A 73 -33.03 -1.30 -7.49
C ASP A 73 -33.86 -1.02 -8.75
N ALA A 74 -34.76 -1.95 -9.05
CA ALA A 74 -35.99 -1.75 -9.80
C ALA A 74 -37.01 -2.78 -9.30
#